data_AF-A0A496X973-F1
#
_entry.id   AF-A0A496X973-F1
#
_cell.length_a   1.000
_cell.length_b   1.000
_cell.length_c   1.000
_cell.angle_alpha   90.00
_cell.angle_beta   90.00
_cell.angle_gamma   90.00
#
_symmetry.space_group_name_H-M   'P 1'
#
loop_
_entity.id
_entity.type
_entity.pdbx_description
1 polymer ?
#
loop_
_entity_poly.entity_id
_entity_poly.type
_entity_poly.pdbx_seq_one_letter_code
_entity_poly.pdbx_strand_id
1 'polypeptide(L)'
;TDQNETQFLTTFVSTGSDLVLSVTGYDIDLPDEITVYLNGAPLGNLSTGPNNGLNGGDVFVIPASAQQPGNNQVLFVEQTSGWTWGVTDLLLTGSGP
;
A
#
# COMPACT_ATOMS: atom_id res chain seq x y z
N THR A 1 4.25 15.53 8.25
CA THR A 1 5.44 14.82 7.74
C THR A 1 4.94 13.43 7.41
N ASP A 2 4.95 13.07 6.13
CA ASP A 2 4.54 11.73 5.69
C ASP A 2 5.74 10.80 5.85
N GLN A 3 6.26 10.70 7.07
CA GLN A 3 7.43 9.90 7.39
C GLN A 3 6.95 8.68 8.17
N ASN A 4 7.21 7.50 7.62
CA ASN A 4 7.02 6.23 8.31
C ASN A 4 8.37 5.68 8.78
N GLU A 5 8.34 4.72 9.71
CA GLU A 5 9.54 3.99 10.14
C GLU A 5 9.96 2.98 9.05
N THR A 6 10.16 1.70 9.38
CA THR A 6 10.37 0.65 8.39
C THR A 6 9.06 0.08 7.86
N GLN A 7 7.93 0.35 8.52
CA GLN A 7 6.63 -0.21 8.17
C GLN A 7 5.48 0.74 8.47
N PHE A 8 4.41 0.61 7.68
CA PHE A 8 3.11 1.23 7.95
C PHE A 8 2.00 0.20 7.81
N LEU A 9 1.16 0.05 8.85
CA LEU A 9 0.07 -0.93 8.90
C LEU A 9 -1.28 -0.22 8.94
N THR A 10 -2.18 -0.60 8.03
CA THR A 10 -3.60 -0.26 8.09
C THR A 10 -4.47 -1.51 7.99
N THR A 11 -5.74 -1.40 8.38
CA THR A 11 -6.66 -2.53 8.45
C THR A 11 -8.02 -2.20 7.88
N PHE A 12 -8.69 -3.21 7.31
CA PHE A 12 -10.08 -3.10 6.86
C PHE A 12 -10.85 -4.38 7.18
N VAL A 13 -12.17 -4.27 7.31
CA VAL A 13 -13.04 -5.45 7.45
C VAL A 13 -13.40 -5.95 6.06
N SER A 14 -13.33 -7.27 5.86
CA SER A 14 -13.71 -7.89 4.60
C SER A 14 -15.11 -7.47 4.17
N THR A 15 -15.25 -7.17 2.88
CA THR A 15 -16.53 -6.80 2.26
C THR A 15 -17.16 -7.99 1.52
N GLY A 16 -16.42 -9.07 1.30
CA GLY A 16 -16.83 -10.20 0.47
C GLY A 16 -16.95 -9.88 -1.03
N SER A 17 -16.48 -8.70 -1.45
CA SER A 17 -16.43 -8.26 -2.85
C SER A 17 -15.02 -7.81 -3.20
N ASP A 18 -14.69 -7.77 -4.49
CA ASP A 18 -13.42 -7.27 -4.97
C ASP A 18 -13.27 -5.78 -4.60
N LEU A 19 -12.06 -5.42 -4.19
CA LEU A 19 -11.70 -4.08 -3.74
C LEU A 19 -10.52 -3.56 -4.54
N VAL A 20 -10.37 -2.24 -4.54
CA VAL A 20 -9.25 -1.52 -5.12
C VAL A 20 -8.66 -0.62 -4.05
N LEU A 21 -7.39 -0.82 -3.74
CA LEU A 21 -6.59 0.08 -2.92
C LEU A 21 -5.90 1.09 -3.82
N SER A 22 -6.20 2.37 -3.63
CA SER A 22 -5.43 3.49 -4.16
C SER A 22 -4.56 4.09 -3.05
N VAL A 23 -3.34 4.46 -3.40
CA VAL A 23 -2.37 5.04 -2.46
C VAL A 23 -1.39 5.94 -3.21
N THR A 24 -0.89 7.00 -2.58
CA THR A 24 0.21 7.82 -3.10
C THR A 24 1.45 7.61 -2.24
N GLY A 25 2.58 7.27 -2.87
CA GLY A 25 3.88 7.14 -2.21
C GLY A 25 4.62 8.47 -2.14
N TYR A 26 5.36 8.71 -1.05
CA TYR A 26 6.25 9.85 -0.88
C TYR A 26 7.71 9.38 -0.85
N ASP A 27 8.56 10.06 -1.63
CA ASP A 27 10.03 9.89 -1.66
C ASP A 27 10.49 8.46 -1.97
N ILE A 28 9.80 7.82 -2.92
CA ILE A 28 10.12 6.46 -3.39
C ILE A 28 11.19 6.56 -4.49
N ASP A 29 12.45 6.27 -4.16
CA ASP A 29 13.59 6.40 -5.07
C ASP A 29 13.86 5.11 -5.85
N LEU A 30 13.57 3.94 -5.26
CA LEU A 30 13.83 2.64 -5.86
C LEU A 30 12.54 1.83 -6.16
N PRO A 31 12.48 1.08 -7.27
CA PRO A 31 11.29 0.29 -7.64
C PRO A 31 10.89 -0.83 -6.66
N ASP A 32 11.77 -1.19 -5.74
CA ASP A 32 11.56 -2.19 -4.70
C ASP A 32 11.75 -1.61 -3.29
N GLU A 33 11.69 -0.29 -3.15
CA GLU A 33 11.88 0.36 -1.86
C GLU A 33 10.75 0.02 -0.88
N ILE A 34 9.49 0.15 -1.33
CA ILE A 34 8.31 -0.12 -0.52
C ILE A 34 7.48 -1.24 -1.16
N THR A 35 7.39 -2.38 -0.47
CA THR A 35 6.51 -3.49 -0.85
C THR A 35 5.21 -3.45 -0.06
N VAL A 36 4.09 -3.63 -0.75
CA VAL A 36 2.73 -3.69 -0.20
C VAL A 36 2.31 -5.14 -0.04
N TYR A 37 1.82 -5.50 1.14
CA TYR A 37 1.36 -6.84 1.49
C TYR A 37 -0.11 -6.82 1.94
N LEU A 38 -0.87 -7.82 1.53
CA LEU A 38 -2.19 -8.14 2.05
C LEU A 38 -2.10 -9.43 2.88
N ASN A 39 -2.38 -9.35 4.18
CA ASN A 39 -2.34 -10.50 5.09
C ASN A 39 -1.03 -11.33 4.97
N GLY A 40 0.10 -10.64 4.72
CA GLY A 40 1.42 -11.25 4.54
C GLY A 40 1.75 -11.72 3.11
N ALA A 41 0.80 -11.69 2.17
CA ALA A 41 1.06 -11.98 0.76
C ALA A 41 1.36 -10.69 -0.03
N PRO A 42 2.40 -10.65 -0.89
CA PRO A 42 2.76 -9.44 -1.63
C PRO A 42 1.71 -9.09 -2.69
N LEU A 43 1.30 -7.82 -2.73
CA LEU A 43 0.47 -7.23 -3.79
C LEU A 43 1.33 -6.60 -4.89
N GLY A 44 2.47 -6.01 -4.53
CA GLY A 44 3.39 -5.33 -5.44
C GLY A 44 4.21 -4.27 -4.72
N ASN A 45 4.94 -3.44 -5.47
CA ASN A 45 5.71 -2.33 -4.94
C ASN A 45 5.07 -1.00 -5.31
N LEU A 46 5.34 0.04 -4.52
CA LEU A 46 5.00 1.42 -4.91
C LEU A 46 5.87 1.86 -6.09
N SER A 47 5.31 2.68 -6.97
CA SER A 47 6.07 3.28 -8.07
C SER A 47 6.99 4.38 -7.56
N THR A 48 8.13 4.55 -8.24
CA THR A 48 9.09 5.62 -7.94
C THR A 48 8.48 7.00 -8.16
N GLY A 49 8.87 7.97 -7.34
CA GLY A 49 8.49 9.37 -7.44
C GLY A 49 9.70 10.31 -7.58
N PRO A 50 9.47 11.63 -7.63
CA PRO A 50 10.53 12.61 -7.47
C PRO A 50 11.10 12.57 -6.04
N ASN A 51 12.41 12.81 -5.90
CA ASN A 51 13.07 13.01 -4.61
C ASN A 51 12.35 14.12 -3.78
N ASN A 52 12.09 13.83 -2.51
CA ASN A 52 11.29 14.60 -1.57
C ASN A 52 9.87 14.96 -2.09
N GLY A 53 9.28 14.11 -2.94
CA GLY A 53 8.02 14.36 -3.61
C GLY A 53 7.08 13.16 -3.66
N LEU A 54 5.83 13.42 -4.04
CA LEU A 54 4.81 12.39 -4.23
C LEU A 54 4.95 11.73 -5.61
N ASN A 55 4.76 10.42 -5.66
CA ASN A 55 4.61 9.68 -6.91
C ASN A 55 3.26 9.96 -7.59
N GLY A 56 2.99 9.28 -8.71
CA GLY A 56 1.75 9.47 -9.48
C GLY A 56 0.51 8.78 -8.91
N GLY A 57 0.63 8.08 -7.78
CA GLY A 57 -0.38 7.19 -7.24
C GLY A 57 -0.27 5.76 -7.80
N ASP A 58 -0.54 4.80 -6.94
CA ASP A 58 -0.53 3.36 -7.21
C ASP A 58 -1.89 2.74 -6.94
N VAL A 59 -2.19 1.65 -7.65
CA VAL A 59 -3.46 0.92 -7.53
C VAL A 59 -3.18 -0.57 -7.38
N PHE A 60 -3.77 -1.17 -6.34
CA PHE A 60 -3.69 -2.61 -6.08
C PHE A 60 -5.10 -3.22 -6.05
N VAL A 61 -5.31 -4.27 -6.84
CA VAL A 61 -6.54 -5.07 -6.77
C VAL A 61 -6.45 -6.00 -5.57
N ILE A 62 -7.50 -6.02 -4.75
CA ILE A 62 -7.68 -6.92 -3.61
C ILE A 62 -8.90 -7.80 -3.91
N PRO A 63 -8.69 -9.00 -4.47
CA PRO A 63 -9.79 -9.91 -4.75
C PRO A 63 -10.53 -10.32 -3.48
N ALA A 64 -11.83 -10.54 -3.56
CA ALA A 64 -12.65 -11.08 -2.46
C ALA A 64 -12.06 -12.41 -1.93
N SER A 65 -11.52 -13.23 -2.82
CA SER A 65 -10.89 -14.51 -2.49
C SER A 65 -9.56 -14.39 -1.75
N ALA A 66 -8.91 -13.23 -1.78
CA ALA A 66 -7.67 -12.96 -1.04
C ALA A 66 -7.94 -12.35 0.35
N GLN A 67 -9.19 -11.98 0.64
CA GLN A 67 -9.60 -11.46 1.94
C GLN A 67 -9.83 -12.61 2.93
N GLN A 68 -9.48 -12.36 4.19
CA GLN A 68 -9.83 -13.20 5.33
C GLN A 68 -11.16 -12.75 5.94
N PRO A 69 -11.97 -13.68 6.51
CA PRO A 69 -13.14 -13.30 7.28
C PRO A 69 -12.79 -12.35 8.42
N GLY A 70 -13.51 -11.23 8.52
CA GLY A 70 -13.23 -10.21 9.53
C GLY A 70 -12.11 -9.26 9.11
N ASN A 71 -11.12 -9.05 9.98
CA ASN A 71 -10.11 -8.02 9.81
C ASN A 71 -9.00 -8.48 8.85
N ASN A 72 -8.65 -7.62 7.90
CA ASN A 72 -7.57 -7.78 6.94
C ASN A 72 -6.52 -6.70 7.18
N GLN A 73 -5.26 -7.02 6.87
CA GLN A 73 -4.11 -6.15 7.07
C GLN A 73 -3.50 -5.76 5.73
N VAL A 74 -3.30 -4.46 5.51
CA VAL A 74 -2.44 -3.94 4.45
C VAL A 74 -1.19 -3.38 5.11
N LEU A 75 -0.05 -3.98 4.80
CA LEU A 75 1.26 -3.61 5.35
C LEU A 75 2.15 -3.08 4.24
N PHE A 76 2.72 -1.90 4.45
CA PHE A 76 3.75 -1.30 3.62
C PHE A 76 5.08 -1.50 4.33
N VAL A 77 6.09 -2.03 3.63
CA VAL A 77 7.40 -2.36 4.22
C VAL A 77 8.51 -1.73 3.41
N GLU A 78 9.36 -0.97 4.09
CA GLU A 78 10.64 -0.50 3.58
C GLU A 78 11.63 -1.68 3.52
N GLN A 79 12.10 -1.98 2.31
CA GLN A 79 12.97 -3.13 2.05
C GLN A 79 14.43 -2.84 2.42
N THR A 80 14.86 -1.58 2.35
CA THR A 80 16.18 -1.13 2.78
C THR A 80 16.00 -0.03 3.82
N SER A 81 16.33 -0.31 5.08
CA SER A 81 16.11 0.66 6.15
C SER A 81 16.93 1.94 6.01
N GLY A 82 16.35 3.07 6.39
CA GLY A 82 17.05 4.33 6.62
C GLY A 82 16.79 5.41 5.58
N TRP A 83 15.82 5.17 4.68
CA TRP A 83 15.35 6.13 3.71
C TRP A 83 14.15 6.88 4.27
N THR A 84 13.97 8.12 3.83
CA THR A 84 12.75 8.86 4.14
C THR A 84 11.70 8.40 3.15
N TRP A 85 10.54 7.95 3.62
CA TRP A 85 9.44 7.56 2.76
C TRP A 85 8.09 7.72 3.47
N GLY A 86 7.02 7.73 2.69
CA GLY A 86 5.66 7.87 3.19
C GLY A 86 4.59 7.26 2.30
N VAL A 87 3.40 7.15 2.87
CA VAL A 87 2.17 6.87 2.12
C VAL A 87 1.06 7.82 2.56
N THR A 88 0.29 8.30 1.61
CA THR A 88 -0.86 9.18 1.81
C THR A 88 -1.97 8.84 0.82
N ASP A 89 -3.11 9.54 0.93
CA ASP A 89 -4.29 9.38 0.08
C ASP A 89 -4.76 7.92 -0.03
N LEU A 90 -4.65 7.16 1.07
CA LEU A 90 -5.11 5.77 1.13
C LEU A 90 -6.64 5.74 0.99
N LEU A 91 -7.10 5.08 -0.06
CA LEU A 91 -8.50 4.91 -0.36
C LEU A 91 -8.77 3.46 -0.73
N LEU A 92 -9.74 2.84 -0.06
CA LEU A 92 -10.25 1.52 -0.41
C LEU A 92 -11.66 1.67 -0.98
N THR A 93 -11.84 1.29 -2.23
CA THR A 93 -13.15 1.34 -2.92
C THR A 93 -13.55 -0.05 -3.36
N GLY A 94 -14.85 -0.32 -3.43
CA GLY A 94 -15.34 -1.49 -4.16
C GLY A 94 -14.97 -1.34 -5.63
N SER A 95 -14.47 -2.40 -6.25
CA SER A 95 -14.57 -2.48 -7.71
C SER A 95 -16.06 -2.48 -8.01
N GLY A 96 -16.57 -1.47 -8.72
CA GLY A 96 -17.99 -1.40 -9.06
C GLY A 96 -18.51 -2.71 -9.70
N PRO A 97 -19.84 -2.91 -9.75
CA PRO A 97 -20.43 -4.07 -10.42
C PRO A 97 -19.98 -4.20 -11.89
#